data_AF-A0A3L8PPT4-F1
#
_entry.id   AF-A0A3L8PPT4-F1
#
_cell.length_a   1.000
_cell.length_b   1.000
_cell.length_c   1.000
_cell.angle_alpha   90.00
_cell.angle_beta   90.00
_cell.angle_gamma   90.00
#
_symmetry.space_group_name_H-M   'P 1'
#
loop_
_entity.id
_entity.type
_entity.pdbx_description
1 polymer ?
#
loop_
_entity_poly.entity_id
_entity_poly.type
_entity_poly.pdbx_seq_one_letter_code
_entity_poly.pdbx_strand_id
1 'polypeptide(L)'
;MIVSYWRLDMKLKSRDVLRQYMKYRRMNVRQLAVASGVSRSTIGHLHSGKRTGCRPEAAAAIAEALQAPADLLFDATTTNVQREVGRKVA
;
A
#
# COMPACT_ATOMS: atom_id res chain seq x y z
N MET A 1 -13.11 -1.96 -23.87
CA MET A 1 -13.53 -0.57 -23.53
C MET A 1 -12.59 -0.07 -22.44
N ILE A 2 -11.94 1.07 -22.62
CA ILE A 2 -11.07 1.66 -21.59
C ILE A 2 -11.93 2.54 -20.69
N VAL A 3 -11.97 2.23 -19.39
CA VAL A 3 -12.63 3.05 -18.38
C VAL A 3 -11.56 3.78 -17.59
N SER A 4 -11.66 5.10 -17.49
CA SER A 4 -10.77 5.94 -16.68
C SER A 4 -11.55 6.53 -15.52
N TYR A 5 -11.02 6.42 -14.30
CA TYR A 5 -11.63 7.02 -13.12
C TYR A 5 -10.56 7.50 -12.14
N TRP A 6 -10.87 8.57 -11.41
CA TRP A 6 -10.03 9.05 -10.32
C TRP A 6 -10.25 8.18 -9.09
N ARG A 7 -9.15 7.80 -8.44
CA ARG A 7 -9.17 7.02 -7.19
C ARG A 7 -8.28 7.69 -6.17
N LEU A 8 -8.73 7.69 -4.91
CA LEU A 8 -7.87 8.00 -3.78
C LEU A 8 -6.92 6.83 -3.51
N ASP A 9 -5.62 7.11 -3.54
CA ASP A 9 -4.55 6.21 -3.13
C ASP A 9 -3.70 6.85 -2.04
N MET A 10 -2.95 6.02 -1.33
CA MET A 10 -2.02 6.42 -0.30
C MET A 10 -0.61 6.14 -0.80
N LYS A 11 0.17 7.18 -1.02
CA LYS A 11 1.56 7.09 -1.47
C LYS A 11 2.48 7.01 -0.26
N LEU A 12 3.37 6.04 -0.23
CA LEU A 12 4.37 5.91 0.82
C LEU A 12 5.34 7.10 0.75
N LYS A 13 5.48 7.84 1.85
CA LYS A 13 6.38 9.00 1.96
C LYS A 13 7.82 8.62 1.67
N SER A 14 8.27 7.56 2.35
CA SER A 14 9.61 7.02 2.18
C SER A 14 9.64 5.54 2.51
N ARG A 15 10.30 4.77 1.63
CA ARG A 15 10.60 3.35 1.87
C ARG A 15 11.48 3.16 3.12
N ASP A 16 12.34 4.13 3.40
CA ASP A 16 13.30 4.03 4.49
C ASP A 16 12.60 4.23 5.83
N VAL A 17 11.60 5.12 5.90
CA VAL A 17 10.73 5.27 7.07
C VAL A 17 9.96 3.97 7.34
N LEU A 18 9.37 3.35 6.32
CA LEU A 18 8.69 2.05 6.47
C LEU A 18 9.66 0.98 7.02
N ARG A 19 10.87 0.89 6.48
CA ARG A 19 11.91 -0.06 6.93
C ARG A 19 12.34 0.20 8.37
N GLN A 20 12.51 1.46 8.75
CA GLN A 20 12.87 1.84 10.11
C GLN A 20 11.76 1.46 11.10
N TYR A 21 10.50 1.69 10.76
CA TYR A 21 9.36 1.29 11.59
C TYR A 21 9.25 -0.23 11.71
N MET A 22 9.43 -0.96 10.61
CA MET A 22 9.48 -2.42 10.63
C MET A 22 10.62 -2.93 11.53
N LYS A 23 11.81 -2.31 11.45
CA LYS A 23 12.95 -2.65 12.32
C LYS A 23 12.65 -2.33 13.79
N TYR A 24 12.07 -1.16 14.07
CA TYR A 24 11.70 -0.73 15.41
C TYR A 24 10.68 -1.67 16.06
N ARG A 25 9.68 -2.14 15.29
CA ARG A 25 8.70 -3.15 15.71
C ARG A 25 9.19 -4.59 15.60
N ARG A 26 10.44 -4.81 15.16
CA ARG A 26 11.05 -6.12 14.92
C ARG A 26 10.20 -7.04 14.03
N MET A 27 9.52 -6.44 13.04
CA MET A 27 8.68 -7.14 12.09
C MET A 27 9.38 -7.33 10.75
N ASN A 28 9.32 -8.54 10.21
CA ASN A 28 9.66 -8.80 8.81
C ASN A 28 8.42 -8.65 7.90
N VAL A 29 8.63 -8.66 6.58
CA VAL A 29 7.55 -8.50 5.58
C VAL A 29 6.41 -9.51 5.76
N ARG A 30 6.73 -10.76 6.13
CA ARG A 30 5.72 -11.81 6.33
C ARG A 30 4.90 -11.53 7.59
N GLN A 31 5.55 -11.15 8.69
CA GLN A 31 4.87 -10.81 9.94
C GLN A 31 3.97 -9.60 9.77
N LEU A 32 4.45 -8.56 9.08
CA LEU A 32 3.64 -7.38 8.79
C LEU A 32 2.43 -7.71 7.90
N ALA A 33 2.59 -8.63 6.93
CA ALA A 33 1.49 -9.09 6.09
C ALA A 33 0.40 -9.81 6.88
N VAL A 34 0.80 -10.68 7.81
CA VAL A 34 -0.14 -11.36 8.71
C VAL A 34 -0.83 -10.35 9.64
N ALA A 35 -0.07 -9.44 10.24
CA ALA A 35 -0.61 -8.46 11.19
C ALA A 35 -1.55 -7.43 10.55
N SER A 36 -1.27 -6.99 9.32
CA SER A 36 -2.09 -6.01 8.59
C SER A 36 -3.19 -6.63 7.72
N GLY A 37 -3.20 -7.95 7.53
CA GLY A 37 -4.09 -8.62 6.57
C GLY A 37 -3.82 -8.26 5.10
N VAL A 38 -2.77 -7.46 4.81
CA VAL A 38 -2.39 -7.07 3.46
C VAL A 38 -1.51 -8.13 2.82
N SER A 39 -1.70 -8.36 1.51
CA SER A 39 -0.93 -9.39 0.81
C SER A 39 0.58 -9.17 0.91
N ARG A 40 1.32 -10.27 1.13
CA ARG A 40 2.80 -10.26 1.24
C ARG A 40 3.46 -9.56 0.05
N SER A 41 2.94 -9.77 -1.16
CA SER A 41 3.45 -9.13 -2.38
C SER A 41 3.32 -7.60 -2.32
N THR A 42 2.20 -7.07 -1.83
CA THR A 42 2.00 -5.62 -1.70
C THR A 42 3.01 -5.01 -0.74
N ILE A 43 3.19 -5.62 0.42
CA ILE A 43 4.15 -5.14 1.42
C ILE A 43 5.58 -5.28 0.92
N GLY A 44 5.90 -6.39 0.25
CA GLY A 44 7.19 -6.59 -0.41
C GLY A 44 7.48 -5.53 -1.48
N HIS A 45 6.48 -5.14 -2.27
CA HIS A 45 6.63 -4.08 -3.28
C HIS A 45 6.81 -2.70 -2.65
N LEU A 46 6.10 -2.38 -1.56
CA LEU A 46 6.30 -1.14 -0.79
C LEU A 46 7.69 -1.12 -0.15
N HIS A 47 8.11 -2.23 0.46
CA HIS A 47 9.41 -2.36 1.12
C HIS A 47 10.59 -2.28 0.14
N SER A 48 10.46 -2.89 -1.05
CA SER A 48 11.49 -2.83 -2.11
C SER A 48 11.47 -1.52 -2.89
N GLY A 49 10.35 -0.80 -2.89
CA GLY A 49 10.13 0.40 -3.70
C GLY A 49 9.66 0.10 -5.13
N LYS A 50 9.39 -1.16 -5.49
CA LYS A 50 8.75 -1.51 -6.77
C LYS A 50 7.37 -0.89 -6.92
N ARG A 51 6.71 -0.60 -5.79
CA ARG A 51 5.44 0.12 -5.73
C ARG A 51 5.55 1.20 -4.67
N THR A 52 5.03 2.38 -4.97
CA THR A 52 5.14 3.56 -4.11
C THR A 52 3.83 3.96 -3.44
N GLY A 53 2.74 3.21 -3.63
CA GLY A 53 1.47 3.50 -2.96
C GLY A 53 0.51 2.33 -2.93
N CYS A 54 -0.47 2.38 -2.05
CA CYS A 54 -1.50 1.36 -1.86
C CYS A 54 -2.89 2.02 -1.70
N ARG A 55 -3.93 1.19 -1.56
CA ARG A 55 -5.28 1.70 -1.26
C ARG A 55 -5.33 2.26 0.17
N PRO A 56 -6.24 3.21 0.45
CA PRO A 56 -6.44 3.76 1.79
C PRO A 56 -6.62 2.70 2.88
N GLU A 57 -7.44 1.69 2.63
CA GLU A 57 -7.68 0.56 3.54
C GLU A 57 -6.39 -0.18 3.91
N ALA A 58 -5.54 -0.45 2.91
CA ALA A 58 -4.27 -1.14 3.12
C ALA A 58 -3.26 -0.26 3.85
N ALA A 59 -3.25 1.05 3.59
CA ALA A 59 -2.38 1.99 4.30
C ALA A 59 -2.76 2.08 5.78
N ALA A 60 -4.06 2.18 6.09
CA ALA A 60 -4.56 2.19 7.46
C ALA A 60 -4.19 0.90 8.21
N ALA A 61 -4.42 -0.26 7.61
CA ALA A 61 -4.08 -1.55 8.23
C ALA A 61 -2.57 -1.73 8.44
N ILE A 62 -1.73 -1.26 7.51
CA ILE A 62 -0.26 -1.28 7.69
C ILE A 62 0.16 -0.35 8.84
N ALA A 63 -0.43 0.85 8.92
CA ALA A 63 -0.13 1.83 9.96
C ALA A 63 -0.53 1.30 11.35
N GLU A 64 -1.71 0.69 11.46
CA GLU A 64 -2.20 0.04 12.68
C GLU A 64 -1.28 -1.10 13.12
N ALA A 65 -0.91 -2.00 12.19
CA ALA A 65 0.00 -3.11 12.49
C ALA A 65 1.40 -2.64 12.95
N LEU A 66 1.86 -1.50 12.43
CA LEU A 66 3.11 -0.87 12.86
C LEU A 66 2.93 0.03 14.09
N GLN A 67 1.71 0.19 14.60
CA GLN A 67 1.36 1.12 15.67
C GLN A 67 1.97 2.51 15.43
N ALA A 68 1.76 3.01 14.21
CA ALA A 68 2.24 4.30 13.75
C ALA A 68 1.08 5.10 13.16
N PRO A 69 1.07 6.44 13.28
CA PRO A 69 0.08 7.27 12.60
C PRO A 69 0.17 7.07 11.07
N ALA A 70 -0.97 6.89 10.39
CA ALA A 70 -0.99 6.65 8.95
C ALA A 70 -0.35 7.81 8.16
N ASP A 71 -0.61 9.05 8.60
CA ASP A 71 -0.06 10.28 8.00
C ASP A 71 1.47 10.39 8.17
N LEU A 72 2.08 9.60 9.05
CA LEU A 72 3.54 9.56 9.16
C LEU A 72 4.17 8.70 8.05
N LEU A 73 3.46 7.66 7.61
CA LEU A 73 3.96 6.70 6.62
C LEU A 73 3.50 7.04 5.20
N PHE A 74 2.29 7.60 5.05
CA PHE A 74 1.64 7.78 3.77
C PHE A 74 1.14 9.22 3.56
N ASP A 75 1.08 9.64 2.30
CA ASP A 75 0.42 10.83 1.80
C ASP A 75 -0.81 10.46 0.97
N ALA A 76 -1.91 11.17 1.15
CA ALA A 76 -3.07 11.06 0.28
C ALA A 76 -2.73 11.58 -1.13
N THR A 77 -3.04 10.79 -2.15
CA THR A 77 -2.81 11.16 -3.56
C THR A 77 -3.99 10.71 -4.41
N THR A 78 -4.42 11.54 -5.34
CA THR A 78 -5.44 11.17 -6.34
C THR A 78 -4.74 10.65 -7.59
N THR A 79 -5.05 9.41 -7.98
CA THR A 79 -4.47 8.76 -9.16
C THR A 79 -5.56 8.54 -10.21
N ASN A 80 -5.27 8.87 -11.47
CA ASN A 80 -6.13 8.50 -12.59
C ASN A 80 -5.86 7.05 -12.97
N VAL A 81 -6.85 6.19 -12.80
CA VAL A 81 -6.74 4.75 -13.05
C VAL A 81 -7.43 4.44 -14.38
N GLN A 82 -6.65 4.00 -15.36
CA GLN A 82 -7.14 3.46 -16.62
C GLN A 82 -7.22 1.94 -16.53
N ARG A 83 -8.37 1.36 -16.86
CA ARG A 83 -8.57 -0.09 -16.91
C ARG A 83 -9.17 -0.49 -18.23
N GLU A 84 -8.59 -1.51 -18.85
CA GLU A 84 -9.19 -2.19 -19.96
C GLU A 84 -10.22 -3.20 -19.43
N VAL A 85 -11.49 -2.99 -19.75
CA VAL A 85 -12.55 -3.93 -19.47
C VAL A 85 -12.76 -4.77 -20.72
N GLY A 86 -12.32 -6.03 -20.65
CA GLY A 86 -12.60 -7.03 -21.68
C GLY A 86 -14.11 -7.27 -21.76
N ARG A 87 -14.65 -7.29 -22.98
CA ARG A 87 -16.06 -7.65 -23.22
C ARG A 87 -16.21 -9.10 -22.75
N LYS A 88 -16.98 -9.35 -21.69
CA LYS A 88 -17.40 -10.72 -21.37
C LYS A 88 -18.16 -11.24 -22.59
N VAL A 89 -17.58 -12.21 -23.30
CA VAL A 89 -18.30 -12.97 -24.31
C VAL A 89 -19.29 -13.82 -23.53
N ALA A 90 -20.58 -13.55 -23.73
CA ALA A 90 -21.68 -14.29 -23.15
C ALA A 90 -21.85 -15.63 -23.85
#